data_AF-A0A1R4FQN0-F1
#
_entry.id   AF-A0A1R4FQN0-F1
#
_cell.length_a   1.000
_cell.length_b   1.000
_cell.length_c   1.000
_cell.angle_alpha   90.00
_cell.angle_beta   90.00
_cell.angle_gamma   90.00
#
_symmetry.space_group_name_H-M   'P 1'
#
loop_
_entity.id
_entity.type
_entity.pdbx_description
1 polymer ?
#
loop_
_entity_poly.entity_id
_entity_poly.type
_entity_poly.pdbx_seq_one_letter_code
_entity_poly.pdbx_strand_id
1 'polypeptide(L)' 'MMDEATRCDRLLLMREGRFIADDSPEGLLRATNTETAEDAFLALIASDGAPSPASLPALGRHRRAAAAPTHGVKP' A
#
# COMPACT_ATOMS: atom_id res chain seq x y z
N MET A 1 16.00 -3.41 2.40
CA MET A 1 15.18 -2.27 1.93
C MET A 1 13.69 -2.59 2.05
N MET A 2 13.20 -3.70 1.46
CA MET A 2 11.77 -4.07 1.56
C MET A 2 11.29 -4.34 3.00
N ASP A 3 12.17 -4.80 3.88
CA ASP A 3 11.86 -5.03 5.30
C ASP A 3 11.48 -3.76 6.09
N GLU A 4 11.90 -2.58 5.62
CA GLU A 4 11.50 -1.32 6.25
C GLU A 4 10.12 -0.86 5.73
N ALA A 5 9.80 -1.20 4.48
CA ALA A 5 8.51 -0.90 3.88
C ALA A 5 7.37 -1.66 4.58
N THR A 6 7.62 -2.87 5.08
CA THR A 6 6.62 -3.64 5.84
C THR A 6 6.31 -3.04 7.22
N ARG A 7 7.17 -2.16 7.73
CA ARG A 7 7.00 -1.46 9.02
C ARG A 7 6.36 -0.08 8.88
N CYS A 8 6.17 0.39 7.66
CA CYS A 8 5.52 1.67 7.40
C CYS A 8 4.00 1.51 7.53
N ASP A 9 3.33 2.56 8.02
CA ASP A 9 1.86 2.58 8.10
C ASP A 9 1.21 2.57 6.72
N ARG A 10 1.90 3.15 5.72
CA ARG A 10 1.40 3.33 4.36
C ARG A 10 2.54 3.35 3.35
N LEU A 11 2.27 2.80 2.17
CA LEU A 11 3.16 2.71 1.02
C LEU A 11 2.52 3.38 -0.19
N LEU A 12 3.29 4.28 -0.80
CA LEU A 12 2.94 4.96 -2.05
C LEU A 12 3.84 4.42 -3.16
N LEU A 13 3.23 3.92 -4.22
CA LEU A 13 3.94 3.40 -5.39
C LEU A 13 3.73 4.35 -6.56
N MET A 14 4.82 4.77 -7.20
CA MET A 14 4.79 5.71 -8.31
C MET A 14 5.65 5.24 -9.47
N ARG A 15 5.16 5.47 -10.70
CA ARG A 15 5.89 5.24 -11.94
C ARG A 15 5.53 6.32 -12.95
N GLU A 16 6.53 6.88 -13.62
CA GLU A 16 6.35 7.94 -14.64
C GLU A 16 5.49 9.12 -14.13
N GLY A 17 5.67 9.49 -12.85
CA GLY A 17 4.91 10.59 -12.23
C GLY A 17 3.44 10.27 -11.91
N ARG A 18 3.01 9.01 -12.06
CA ARG A 18 1.66 8.54 -11.74
C ARG A 18 1.69 7.62 -10.53
N PHE A 19 0.64 7.67 -9.71
CA PHE A 19 0.45 6.74 -8.61
C PHE A 19 -0.10 5.41 -9.13
N ILE A 20 0.55 4.32 -8.75
CA ILE A 20 0.11 2.95 -9.02
C ILE A 20 -0.67 2.41 -7.80
N ALA A 21 -0.21 2.71 -6.58
CA ALA A 21 -0.87 2.25 -5.34
C ALA A 21 -0.65 3.23 -4.18
N ASP A 22 -1.60 3.25 -3.25
CA ASP A 22 -1.58 4.05 -2.02
C ASP A 22 -2.32 3.33 -0.87
N ASP A 23 -1.66 2.37 -0.23
CA ASP A 23 -2.27 1.49 0.78
C ASP A 23 -1.27 1.08 1.87
N SER A 24 -1.74 0.40 2.93
CA SER A 24 -0.86 -0.23 3.90
C SER A 24 -0.13 -1.44 3.30
N PRO A 25 1.02 -1.87 3.87
CA PRO A 25 1.73 -3.05 3.39
C PRO A 25 0.84 -4.29 3.33
N GLU A 26 0.04 -4.53 4.38
CA GLU A 26 -0.92 -5.63 4.39
C GLU A 26 -2.04 -5.49 3.34
N GLY A 27 -2.45 -4.25 3.06
CA GLY A 27 -3.42 -3.95 2.01
C GLY A 27 -2.89 -4.36 0.64
N LEU A 28 -1.62 -4.02 0.36
CA LEU A 28 -0.96 -4.40 -0.89
C LEU A 28 -0.86 -5.92 -1.04
N LEU A 29 -0.40 -6.64 -0.01
CA LEU A 29 -0.31 -8.11 -0.01
C LEU A 29 -1.65 -8.78 -0.35
N ARG A 30 -2.73 -8.29 0.26
CA ARG A 30 -4.09 -8.80 0.00
C ARG A 30 -4.56 -8.47 -1.42
N ALA A 31 -4.28 -7.27 -1.91
CA ALA A 31 -4.69 -6.84 -3.25
C ALA A 31 -3.96 -7.61 -4.36
N THR A 32 -2.69 -7.97 -4.12
CA THR A 32 -1.86 -8.72 -5.08
C THR A 32 -1.92 -10.23 -4.87
N ASN A 33 -2.53 -10.70 -3.78
CA ASN A 33 -2.55 -12.10 -3.36
C ASN A 33 -1.13 -12.69 -3.27
N THR A 34 -0.25 -11.99 -2.56
CA THR A 34 1.15 -12.37 -2.36
C THR A 34 1.52 -12.40 -0.88
N GLU A 35 2.61 -13.10 -0.56
CA GLU A 35 3.06 -13.27 0.83
C GLU A 35 4.16 -12.27 1.21
N THR A 36 4.85 -11.69 0.23
CA THR A 36 5.95 -10.74 0.46
C THR A 36 5.68 -9.38 -0.20
N ALA A 37 6.21 -8.32 0.41
CA ALA A 37 6.09 -6.96 -0.12
C ALA A 37 6.82 -6.80 -1.46
N GLU A 38 7.88 -7.59 -1.68
CA GLU A 38 8.62 -7.61 -2.94
C GLU A 38 7.78 -8.24 -4.06
N ASP A 39 7.12 -9.37 -3.79
CA ASP A 39 6.20 -10.00 -4.75
C ASP A 39 5.01 -9.11 -5.07
N ALA A 40 4.45 -8.42 -4.04
CA ALA A 40 3.37 -7.45 -4.24
C ALA A 40 3.81 -6.31 -5.17
N PHE A 41 5.01 -5.77 -4.95
CA PHE A 41 5.57 -4.71 -5.77
C PHE A 41 5.73 -5.14 -7.24
N LEU A 42 6.28 -6.33 -7.48
CA LEU A 42 6.43 -6.88 -8.83
C LEU A 42 5.09 -7.11 -9.52
N ALA A 43 4.09 -7.63 -8.79
CA ALA A 43 2.74 -7.84 -9.31
C ALA A 43 2.05 -6.52 -9.70
N LEU A 44 2.23 -5.46 -8.90
CA LEU A 44 1.67 -4.13 -9.18
C LEU A 44 2.30 -3.49 -10.42
N ILE A 45 3.62 -3.59 -10.59
CA ILE A 45 4.29 -3.07 -11.79
C ILE A 45 3.89 -3.86 -13.04
N ALA A 46 3.82 -5.19 -12.95
CA ALA A 46 3.39 -6.03 -14.06
C ALA A 46 1.95 -5.70 -14.48
N SER A 47 1.08 -5.38 -13.52
CA SER A 47 -0.32 -5.01 -13.75
C SER A 47 -0.51 -3.58 -14.27
N ASP A 48 0.39 -2.64 -13.95
CA ASP A 48 0.38 -1.27 -14.52
C ASP A 48 0.78 -1.28 -16.01
N GLY A 49 1.68 -2.18 -16.40
CA GLY A 49 2.11 -2.34 -17.80
C GLY A 49 1.19 -3.21 -18.66
N ALA A 50 0.33 -4.03 -18.04
CA ALA A 50 -0.63 -4.90 -18.72
C ALA A 50 -2.04 -4.27 -18.68
N PRO A 51 -2.87 -4.39 -19.73
CA PRO A 51 -4.26 -3.95 -19.67
C PRO A 51 -5.04 -4.86 -18.71
N SER A 52 -5.14 -4.47 -17.44
CA SER A 52 -5.91 -5.19 -16.42
C SER A 52 -7.30 -4.55 -16.23
N PRO A 53 -8.40 -5.32 -16.35
CA PRO A 53 -9.76 -4.82 -16.12
C PRO A 53 -10.07 -4.53 -14.63
N ALA A 54 -9.11 -4.74 -13.72
CA ALA A 54 -9.26 -4.51 -12.29
C ALA A 54 -8.79 -3.11 -11.82
N SER A 55 -8.52 -2.17 -12.74
CA SER A 55 -8.32 -0.77 -12.35
C SER A 55 -9.66 -0.07 -12.14
N LEU A 56 -10.31 -0.36 -11.02
CA LEU A 56 -11.28 0.58 -10.44
C LEU A 56 -10.59 1.39 -9.35
N PRO A 57 -10.88 2.70 -9.28
CA PRO A 57 -10.05 3.64 -8.58
C PRO A 57 -10.25 3.46 -7.09
N ALA A 58 -9.15 3.36 -6.32
CA ALA A 58 -9.18 3.82 -4.95
C ALA A 58 -9.27 5.35 -4.96
N LEU A 59 -10.39 5.90 -5.44
CA LEU A 59 -10.87 7.22 -5.08
C LEU A 59 -11.41 7.12 -3.64
N GLY A 60 -10.54 6.70 -2.73
CA GLY A 60 -10.79 6.56 -1.32
C GLY A 60 -10.08 7.70 -0.62
N ARG A 61 -10.78 8.84 -0.55
CA ARG A 61 -10.65 9.93 0.42
C ARG A 61 -9.42 9.83 1.32
N HIS A 62 -8.63 10.89 1.37
CA HIS A 62 -7.83 11.23 2.54
C HIS A 62 -8.72 11.25 3.80
N ARG A 63 -9.11 10.08 4.32
CA ARG A 63 -9.56 9.90 5.68
C ARG A 63 -8.28 10.16 6.45
N ARG A 64 -8.21 11.35 7.02
CA ARG A 64 -7.41 11.60 8.22
C ARG A 64 -7.72 10.46 9.18
N ALA A 65 -6.88 9.43 9.17
CA ALA A 65 -6.85 8.46 10.25
C ALA A 65 -6.53 9.29 11.48
N ALA A 66 -7.50 9.38 12.39
CA ALA A 66 -7.26 9.96 13.68
C ALA A 66 -6.08 9.21 14.29
N ALA A 67 -5.02 9.94 14.61
CA ALA A 67 -4.02 9.48 15.55
C ALA A 67 -4.76 8.99 16.81
N ALA A 68 -4.56 7.74 17.19
CA ALA A 68 -4.82 7.32 18.55
C ALA A 68 -3.52 7.55 19.33
N PRO A 69 -3.43 8.57 20.22
CA PRO A 69 -2.31 8.63 21.14
C PRO A 69 -2.51 7.55 22.20
N THR A 70 -1.71 6.50 22.17
CA THR A 70 -1.52 5.62 23.33
C THR A 70 -0.62 6.33 24.34
N HIS A 71 -1.15 7.35 25.02
CA HIS A 71 -0.53 7.83 26.25
C HIS A 71 -0.78 6.79 27.34
N GLY A 72 0.22 5.93 27.57
CA GLY A 72 0.23 5.02 28.69
C GLY A 72 0.24 5.79 30.00
N VAL A 73 -0.90 5.82 30.70
CA VAL A 73 -0.95 6.10 32.13
C VAL A 73 -0.58 4.80 32.85
N LYS A 74 0.63 4.77 33.44
CA LYS A 74 1.02 3.80 34.47
C LYS A 74 0.44 4.23 35.83
N PRO A 75 0.13 3.29 36.74
CA PRO A 75 -0.74 3.49 37.90
C PRO A 75 -0.17 4.43 38.95
#